data_AF-A0A966QXL2-F1
#
_entry.id   AF-A0A966QXL2-F1
#
_cell.length_a   1.000
_cell.length_b   1.000
_cell.length_c   1.000
_cell.angle_alpha   90.00
_cell.angle_beta   90.00
_cell.angle_gamma   90.00
#
_symmetry.space_group_name_H-M   'P 1'
#
loop_
_entity.id
_entity.type
_entity.pdbx_description
1 polymer ?
#
loop_
_entity_poly.entity_id
_entity_poly.type
_entity_poly.pdbx_seq_one_letter_code
_entity_poly.pdbx_strand_id
1 'polypeptide(L)'
;MSVVFSSTLTELHNGFAWVVIIGNAMAGLWALAAHKLPSFRMRAMWWFTVLAQFTMFVQVALGVAMVNVENQMFPQFHAFYGFVGIIAIAIIYSYRAQLKSRVYLLYGYGGLFIM
;
A
#
# COMPACT_ATOMS: atom_id res chain seq x y z
N MET A 1 -15.73 36.35 -0.49
CA MET A 1 -14.92 35.21 -0.98
C MET A 1 -14.62 34.34 0.23
N SER A 2 -15.56 33.46 0.60
CA SER A 2 -15.40 32.54 1.72
C SER A 2 -14.47 31.41 1.28
N VAL A 3 -13.28 31.35 1.87
CA VAL A 3 -12.41 30.17 1.76
C VAL A 3 -13.14 29.05 2.50
N VAL A 4 -13.80 28.17 1.76
CA VAL A 4 -14.46 26.99 2.29
C VAL A 4 -13.37 25.94 2.47
N PHE A 5 -12.93 25.72 3.70
CA PHE A 5 -12.17 24.52 4.06
C PHE A 5 -13.12 23.33 3.95
N SER A 6 -13.05 22.60 2.84
CA SER A 6 -13.77 21.35 2.65
C SER A 6 -13.09 20.25 3.49
N SER A 7 -13.85 19.63 4.39
CA SER A 7 -13.58 18.39 5.16
C SER A 7 -12.17 17.75 5.06
N THR A 8 -11.36 17.90 6.10
CA THR A 8 -9.92 17.56 6.15
C THR A 8 -9.58 16.08 5.94
N LEU A 9 -10.47 15.10 6.19
CA LEU A 9 -10.15 13.67 6.06
C LEU A 9 -10.31 13.18 4.62
N THR A 10 -11.31 13.65 3.88
CA THR A 10 -11.48 13.31 2.46
C THR A 10 -10.26 13.74 1.63
N GLU A 11 -9.81 14.99 1.79
CA GLU A 11 -8.63 15.50 1.07
C GLU A 11 -7.36 14.73 1.45
N LEU A 12 -7.20 14.44 2.76
CA LEU A 12 -6.08 13.65 3.26
C LEU A 12 -6.11 12.22 2.71
N HIS A 13 -7.26 11.55 2.69
CA HIS A 13 -7.40 10.20 2.14
C HIS A 13 -7.08 10.17 0.64
N ASN A 14 -7.59 11.13 -0.13
CA ASN A 14 -7.33 11.22 -1.56
C ASN A 14 -5.86 11.54 -1.86
N GLY A 15 -5.25 12.43 -1.10
CA GLY A 15 -3.82 12.76 -1.23
C GLY A 15 -2.93 11.58 -0.82
N PHE A 16 -3.27 10.92 0.28
CA PHE A 16 -2.49 9.79 0.81
C PHE A 16 -2.60 8.54 -0.07
N ALA A 17 -3.66 8.40 -0.88
CA ALA A 17 -3.76 7.36 -1.89
C ALA A 17 -2.53 7.35 -2.84
N TRP A 18 -2.03 8.53 -3.23
CA TRP A 18 -0.83 8.62 -4.07
C TRP A 18 0.44 8.13 -3.37
N VAL A 19 0.53 8.28 -2.05
CA VAL A 19 1.63 7.73 -1.25
C VAL A 19 1.58 6.20 -1.28
N VAL A 20 0.39 5.61 -1.17
CA VAL A 20 0.19 4.16 -1.28
C VAL A 20 0.58 3.68 -2.68
N ILE A 21 0.01 4.28 -3.73
CA ILE A 21 0.21 3.91 -5.12
C ILE A 21 1.71 3.98 -5.47
N ILE A 22 2.31 5.16 -5.32
CA ILE A 22 3.70 5.39 -5.74
C ILE A 22 4.66 4.60 -4.85
N GLY A 23 4.43 4.57 -3.53
CA GLY A 23 5.28 3.85 -2.59
C GLY A 23 5.34 2.35 -2.88
N ASN A 24 4.19 1.71 -3.06
CA ASN A 24 4.10 0.27 -3.33
C ASN A 24 4.55 -0.07 -4.76
N ALA A 25 4.29 0.80 -5.74
CA ALA A 25 4.82 0.65 -7.10
C ALA A 25 6.36 0.64 -7.09
N MET A 26 6.99 1.62 -6.42
CA MET A 26 8.44 1.68 -6.29
C MET A 26 9.00 0.47 -5.53
N ALA A 27 8.32 0.02 -4.47
CA ALA A 27 8.77 -1.14 -3.69
C ALA A 27 8.71 -2.41 -4.54
N GLY A 28 7.63 -2.58 -5.30
CA GLY A 28 7.45 -3.68 -6.25
C GLY A 28 8.52 -3.68 -7.33
N LEU A 29 8.75 -2.54 -7.98
CA LEU A 29 9.79 -2.40 -9.00
C LEU A 29 11.19 -2.65 -8.46
N TRP A 30 11.52 -2.17 -7.26
CA TRP A 30 12.81 -2.43 -6.64
C TRP A 30 12.99 -3.92 -6.33
N ALA A 31 11.97 -4.59 -5.77
CA ALA A 31 12.03 -6.03 -5.52
C ALA A 31 12.16 -6.83 -6.83
N LEU A 32 11.45 -6.46 -7.90
CA LEU A 32 11.62 -7.07 -9.23
C LEU A 32 13.03 -6.84 -9.80
N ALA A 33 13.59 -5.64 -9.64
CA ALA A 33 14.96 -5.34 -10.01
C ALA A 33 15.95 -6.22 -9.21
N ALA A 34 15.76 -6.37 -7.90
CA ALA A 34 16.57 -7.21 -7.02
C ALA A 34 16.50 -8.71 -7.36
N HIS A 35 15.41 -9.16 -8.00
CA HIS A 35 15.32 -10.52 -8.53
C HIS A 35 16.37 -10.75 -9.64
N LYS A 36 16.49 -9.80 -10.58
CA LYS A 36 17.40 -9.89 -11.73
C LYS A 36 18.83 -9.42 -11.42
N LEU A 37 18.97 -8.40 -10.58
CA LEU A 37 20.21 -7.69 -10.31
C LEU A 37 20.60 -7.85 -8.83
N PRO A 38 21.63 -8.67 -8.51
CA PRO A 38 22.06 -8.88 -7.13
C PRO A 38 22.48 -7.60 -6.39
N SER A 39 22.97 -6.58 -7.10
CA SER A 39 23.35 -5.28 -6.54
C SER A 39 22.19 -4.52 -5.88
N PHE A 40 20.94 -4.82 -6.25
CA PHE A 40 19.75 -4.20 -5.67
C PHE A 40 19.26 -4.88 -4.39
N ARG A 41 19.88 -6.01 -3.98
CA ARG A 41 19.52 -6.79 -2.78
C ARG A 41 20.04 -6.17 -1.49
N MET A 42 19.69 -4.92 -1.26
CA MET A 42 20.12 -4.14 -0.12
C MET A 42 19.13 -4.25 1.04
N ARG A 43 19.62 -4.09 2.28
CA ARG A 43 18.74 -4.04 3.47
C ARG A 43 17.73 -2.89 3.40
N ALA A 44 18.10 -1.78 2.75
CA ALA A 44 17.23 -0.62 2.54
C ALA A 44 15.95 -0.97 1.76
N MET A 45 16.03 -1.90 0.81
CA MET A 45 14.86 -2.35 0.03
C MET A 45 13.77 -2.92 0.94
N TRP A 46 14.15 -3.71 1.95
CA TRP A 46 13.20 -4.33 2.87
C TRP A 46 12.54 -3.30 3.80
N TRP A 47 13.31 -2.35 4.33
CA TRP A 47 12.75 -1.26 5.13
C TRP A 47 11.80 -0.39 4.31
N PHE A 48 12.18 -0.08 3.07
CA PHE A 48 11.32 0.65 2.16
C PHE A 48 10.03 -0.11 1.86
N THR A 49 10.11 -1.42 1.61
CA THR A 49 8.93 -2.28 1.37
C THR A 49 8.00 -2.31 2.58
N VAL A 50 8.53 -2.43 3.79
CA VAL A 50 7.73 -2.40 5.03
C VAL A 50 7.02 -1.06 5.19
N LEU A 51 7.73 0.06 4.98
CA LEU A 51 7.14 1.39 5.07
C LEU A 51 6.05 1.59 4.00
N ALA A 52 6.32 1.19 2.76
CA ALA A 52 5.36 1.27 1.67
C ALA A 52 4.10 0.43 1.94
N GLN A 53 4.23 -0.83 2.36
CA GLN A 53 3.07 -1.66 2.68
C GLN A 53 2.29 -1.12 3.89
N PHE A 54 2.98 -0.54 4.87
CA PHE A 54 2.32 0.07 6.03
C PHE A 54 1.38 1.22 5.64
N THR A 55 1.68 1.96 4.57
CA THR A 55 0.79 3.03 4.07
C THR A 55 -0.60 2.52 3.72
N MET A 56 -0.76 1.26 3.28
CA MET A 56 -2.08 0.68 3.02
C MET A 56 -2.95 0.63 4.27
N PHE A 57 -2.37 0.32 5.43
CA PHE A 57 -3.09 0.33 6.70
C PHE A 57 -3.53 1.74 7.08
N VAL A 58 -2.66 2.73 6.87
CA VAL A 58 -2.98 4.15 7.11
C VAL A 58 -4.11 4.59 6.18
N GLN A 59 -4.06 4.24 4.89
CA GLN A 59 -5.09 4.59 3.92
C GLN A 59 -6.46 4.02 4.27
N VAL A 60 -6.50 2.75 4.69
CA VAL A 60 -7.74 2.11 5.16
C VAL A 60 -8.23 2.76 6.46
N ALA A 61 -7.36 3.06 7.41
CA ALA A 61 -7.73 3.75 8.65
C ALA A 61 -8.31 5.14 8.37
N LEU A 62 -7.70 5.91 7.45
CA LEU A 62 -8.22 7.19 6.99
C LEU A 62 -9.60 7.04 6.34
N GLY A 63 -9.79 6.02 5.49
CA GLY A 63 -11.08 5.72 4.88
C GLY A 63 -12.16 5.39 5.91
N VAL A 64 -11.84 4.58 6.91
CA VAL A 64 -12.76 4.27 8.03
C VAL A 64 -13.08 5.53 8.84
N ALA A 65 -12.09 6.36 9.16
CA ALA A 65 -12.30 7.61 9.89
C ALA A 65 -13.19 8.58 9.09
N MET A 66 -12.94 8.75 7.80
CA MET A 66 -13.75 9.57 6.90
C MET A 66 -15.22 9.13 6.90
N VAL A 67 -15.49 7.83 6.80
CA VAL A 67 -16.87 7.29 6.81
C VAL A 67 -17.58 7.56 8.13
N ASN A 68 -16.88 7.37 9.26
CA ASN A 68 -17.49 7.55 10.59
C ASN A 68 -17.67 9.02 10.98
N VAL A 69 -16.76 9.91 10.55
CA VAL A 69 -16.77 11.33 10.94
C VAL A 69 -17.55 12.19 9.95
N GLU A 70 -17.35 11.96 8.65
CA GLU A 70 -17.92 12.80 7.58
C GLU A 70 -19.22 12.19 7.00
N ASN A 71 -19.68 11.04 7.52
CA ASN A 71 -20.88 10.32 7.08
C ASN A 71 -20.93 10.08 5.55
N GLN A 72 -19.75 9.92 4.95
CA GLN A 72 -19.59 9.66 3.52
C GLN A 72 -20.11 8.26 3.16
N MET A 73 -21.01 8.18 2.18
CA MET A 73 -21.35 6.92 1.53
C MET A 73 -20.35 6.68 0.39
N PHE A 74 -19.79 5.48 0.33
CA PHE A 74 -18.80 5.11 -0.68
C PHE A 74 -19.15 3.77 -1.32
N PRO A 75 -18.67 3.51 -2.56
CA PRO A 75 -18.97 2.27 -3.26
C PRO A 75 -18.47 1.04 -2.49
N GLN A 76 -19.30 -0.01 -2.37
CA GLN A 76 -18.93 -1.24 -1.65
C GLN A 76 -17.64 -1.89 -2.17
N PHE A 77 -17.39 -1.81 -3.48
CA PHE A 77 -16.15 -2.31 -4.08
C PHE A 77 -14.91 -1.56 -3.61
N HIS A 78 -15.00 -0.27 -3.27
CA HIS A 78 -13.86 0.47 -2.74
C HIS A 78 -13.45 -0.05 -1.35
N ALA A 79 -14.43 -0.32 -0.48
CA ALA A 79 -14.19 -0.98 0.82
C ALA A 79 -13.49 -2.33 0.64
N PHE A 80 -13.98 -3.10 -0.32
CA PHE A 80 -13.45 -4.43 -0.64
C PHE A 80 -11.98 -4.38 -1.04
N TYR A 81 -11.58 -3.48 -1.94
CA TYR A 81 -10.17 -3.36 -2.36
C TYR A 81 -9.25 -2.92 -1.21
N GLY A 82 -9.73 -2.04 -0.33
CA GLY A 82 -9.02 -1.66 0.89
C GLY A 82 -8.68 -2.87 1.77
N PHE A 83 -9.67 -3.73 2.00
CA PHE A 83 -9.49 -4.97 2.77
C PHE A 83 -8.61 -5.99 2.04
N VAL A 84 -8.82 -6.20 0.74
CA VAL A 84 -8.00 -7.10 -0.08
C VAL A 84 -6.52 -6.69 -0.06
N GLY A 85 -6.20 -5.40 -0.10
CA GLY A 85 -4.82 -4.93 -0.02
C GLY A 85 -4.15 -5.27 1.32
N ILE A 86 -4.84 -5.11 2.45
CA ILE A 86 -4.33 -5.53 3.78
C ILE A 86 -4.13 -7.05 3.85
N ILE A 87 -5.10 -7.82 3.36
CA ILE A 87 -5.00 -9.29 3.33
C ILE A 87 -3.86 -9.73 2.42
N ALA A 88 -3.65 -9.08 1.27
CA ALA A 88 -2.53 -9.36 0.39
C ALA A 88 -1.18 -9.18 1.11
N ILE A 89 -1.01 -8.11 1.91
CA ILE A 89 0.19 -7.90 2.73
C ILE A 89 0.39 -9.08 3.71
N ALA A 90 -0.65 -9.52 4.39
CA ALA A 90 -0.59 -10.65 5.31
C ALA A 90 -0.20 -11.96 4.59
N ILE A 91 -0.74 -12.21 3.40
CA ILE A 91 -0.42 -13.38 2.56
C ILE A 91 1.05 -13.31 2.11
N ILE A 92 1.48 -12.17 1.55
CA ILE A 92 2.87 -11.93 1.13
C ILE A 92 3.83 -12.26 2.29
N TYR A 93 3.56 -11.73 3.48
CA TYR A 93 4.40 -12.00 4.64
C TYR A 93 4.38 -13.48 5.05
N SER A 94 3.20 -14.11 5.08
CA SER A 94 3.03 -15.50 5.50
C SER A 94 3.76 -16.48 4.58
N TYR A 95 3.79 -16.23 3.28
CA TYR A 95 4.46 -17.07 2.29
C TYR A 95 5.94 -16.79 2.11
N ARG A 96 6.51 -15.74 2.72
CA ARG A 96 7.92 -15.33 2.49
C ARG A 96 8.94 -16.45 2.77
N ALA A 97 8.66 -17.29 3.77
CA ALA A 97 9.53 -18.41 4.13
C ALA A 97 9.37 -19.58 3.15
N GLN A 98 8.14 -19.87 2.73
CA GLN A 98 7.82 -20.94 1.77
C GLN A 98 8.38 -20.60 0.37
N LEU A 99 8.37 -19.33 0.01
CA LEU A 99 8.86 -18.81 -1.27
C LEU A 99 10.25 -18.18 -1.17
N LYS A 100 11.13 -18.64 -0.27
CA LYS A 100 12.46 -18.04 -0.03
C LYS A 100 13.28 -17.84 -1.31
N SER A 101 13.25 -18.79 -2.25
CA SER A 101 13.96 -18.69 -3.54
C SER A 101 13.33 -17.70 -4.52
N ARG A 102 12.06 -17.35 -4.32
CA ARG A 102 11.26 -16.42 -5.15
C ARG A 102 10.77 -15.21 -4.36
N VAL A 103 11.39 -14.90 -3.22
CA VAL A 103 10.92 -13.86 -2.29
C VAL A 103 10.85 -12.48 -2.96
N TYR A 104 11.81 -12.17 -3.84
CA TYR A 104 11.82 -10.92 -4.60
C TYR A 104 10.67 -10.83 -5.62
N LEU A 105 10.23 -11.95 -6.19
CA LEU A 105 9.04 -11.97 -7.06
C LEU A 105 7.76 -11.83 -6.25
N LEU A 106 7.69 -12.47 -5.07
CA LEU A 106 6.56 -12.37 -4.15
C LEU A 106 6.34 -10.92 -3.70
N TYR A 107 7.39 -10.24 -3.22
CA TYR A 107 7.30 -8.82 -2.83
C TYR A 107 7.22 -7.88 -4.05
N GLY A 108 7.79 -8.27 -5.19
CA GLY A 108 7.73 -7.50 -6.44
C GLY A 108 6.32 -7.37 -6.98
N TYR A 109 5.70 -8.48 -7.35
CA TYR A 109 4.32 -8.48 -7.81
C TYR A 109 3.34 -8.13 -6.69
N GLY A 110 3.66 -8.48 -5.44
CA GLY A 110 2.88 -8.06 -4.29
C GLY A 110 2.80 -6.54 -4.15
N GLY A 111 3.93 -5.83 -4.29
CA GLY A 111 3.95 -4.37 -4.28
C GLY A 111 3.16 -3.76 -5.44
N LEU A 112 3.28 -4.32 -6.65
CA LEU A 112 2.51 -3.87 -7.82
C LEU A 112 1.01 -4.20 -7.74
N PHE A 113 0.61 -5.14 -6.88
CA PHE A 113 -0.79 -5.44 -6.62
C PHE A 113 -1.41 -4.49 -5.59
N ILE A 114 -0.61 -3.99 -4.64
CA ILE A 114 -1.05 -3.09 -3.56
C ILE A 114 -1.17 -1.64 -4.03
N MET A 115 -0.38 -1.24 -5.04
CA MET A 115 -0.48 0.09 -5.64
C MET A 115 -1.86 0.32 -6.25
#